data_AF-A0A523ULS7-F1
#
_entry.id   AF-A0A523ULS7-F1
#
_cell.length_a   1.000
_cell.length_b   1.000
_cell.length_c   1.000
_cell.angle_alpha   90.00
_cell.angle_beta   90.00
_cell.angle_gamma   90.00
#
_symmetry.space_group_name_H-M   'P 1'
#
loop_
_entity.id
_entity.type
_entity.pdbx_description
1 polymer ?
#
loop_
_entity_poly.entity_id
_entity_poly.type
_entity_poly.pdbx_seq_one_letter_code
_entity_poly.pdbx_strand_id
1 'polypeptide(L)'
;MDQRTLVSKCLGSFLGTAVGDALGAPFEGRYRVGIEEIRSATEKRDILIYTDDTHMMIGVDESLIRCKGFDGEDMAWTFVKNY
;
A
#
# COMPACT_ATOMS: atom_id res chain seq x y z
N MET A 1 -24.92 6.01 -1.33
CA MET A 1 -24.11 4.81 -1.07
C MET A 1 -24.17 4.55 0.43
N ASP A 2 -24.50 3.34 0.88
CA ASP A 2 -24.63 3.06 2.31
C ASP A 2 -23.25 2.97 2.99
N GLN A 3 -23.24 3.06 4.33
CA GLN A 3 -22.03 3.07 5.13
C GLN A 3 -21.20 1.79 4.97
N ARG A 4 -21.82 0.62 4.83
CA ARG A 4 -21.07 -0.65 4.64
C ARG A 4 -20.35 -0.64 3.30
N THR A 5 -21.01 -0.18 2.26
CA THR A 5 -20.38 -0.05 0.94
C THR A 5 -19.21 0.93 0.97
N LEU A 6 -19.31 2.05 1.68
CA LEU A 6 -18.20 3.01 1.82
C LEU A 6 -17.01 2.42 2.56
N VAL A 7 -17.25 1.76 3.70
CA VAL A 7 -16.21 1.08 4.46
C VAL A 7 -15.53 0.00 3.63
N SER A 8 -16.29 -0.81 2.91
CA SER A 8 -15.77 -1.86 2.03
C SER A 8 -14.87 -1.29 0.92
N LYS A 9 -15.26 -0.17 0.30
CA LYS A 9 -14.43 0.50 -0.71
C LYS A 9 -13.13 1.05 -0.13
N CYS A 10 -13.18 1.66 1.05
CA CYS A 10 -12.01 2.21 1.72
C CYS A 10 -11.03 1.11 2.15
N LEU A 11 -11.53 0.02 2.74
CA LEU A 11 -10.71 -1.17 3.04
C LEU A 11 -10.13 -1.78 1.77
N GLY A 12 -10.96 -1.89 0.72
CA GLY A 12 -10.54 -2.39 -0.59
C GLY A 12 -9.43 -1.55 -1.22
N SER A 13 -9.46 -0.23 -1.05
CA SER A 13 -8.36 0.62 -1.55
C SER A 13 -7.05 0.38 -0.80
N PHE A 14 -7.07 0.28 0.53
CA PHE A 14 -5.85 0.02 1.30
C PHE A 14 -5.25 -1.36 1.03
N LEU A 15 -6.11 -2.40 1.03
CA LEU A 15 -5.68 -3.76 0.73
C LEU A 15 -5.23 -3.90 -0.73
N GLY A 16 -5.92 -3.23 -1.66
CA GLY A 16 -5.55 -3.20 -3.07
C GLY A 16 -4.18 -2.59 -3.30
N THR A 17 -3.86 -1.47 -2.62
CA THR A 17 -2.52 -0.86 -2.65
C THR A 17 -1.48 -1.83 -2.11
N ALA A 18 -1.68 -2.39 -0.91
CA ALA A 18 -0.70 -3.29 -0.30
C ALA A 18 -0.43 -4.56 -1.11
N VAL A 19 -1.49 -5.16 -1.69
CA VAL A 19 -1.35 -6.33 -2.57
C VAL A 19 -0.66 -5.94 -3.87
N GLY A 20 -1.02 -4.79 -4.46
CA GLY A 20 -0.42 -4.30 -5.71
C GLY A 20 1.07 -4.00 -5.56
N ASP A 21 1.45 -3.30 -4.50
CA ASP A 21 2.84 -3.03 -4.11
C ASP A 21 3.61 -4.34 -3.92
N ALA A 22 3.19 -5.19 -2.98
CA ALA A 22 3.93 -6.39 -2.65
C ALA A 22 4.03 -7.41 -3.80
N LEU A 23 3.04 -7.45 -4.69
CA LEU A 23 3.06 -8.25 -5.91
C LEU A 23 3.94 -7.63 -7.01
N GLY A 24 3.96 -6.30 -7.11
CA GLY A 24 4.67 -5.53 -8.13
C GLY A 24 6.16 -5.35 -7.85
N ALA A 25 6.53 -5.22 -6.58
CA ALA A 25 7.92 -4.99 -6.12
C ALA A 25 8.99 -5.89 -6.77
N PRO A 26 8.77 -7.21 -6.99
CA PRO A 26 9.77 -8.08 -7.62
C PRO A 26 10.08 -7.75 -9.08
N PHE A 27 9.18 -7.00 -9.70
CA PHE A 27 9.24 -6.66 -11.11
C PHE A 27 9.57 -5.18 -11.33
N GLU A 28 9.82 -4.43 -10.25
CA GLU A 28 10.21 -3.03 -10.31
C GLU A 28 11.44 -2.84 -11.23
N GLY A 29 11.45 -1.75 -12.00
CA GLY A 29 12.51 -1.45 -12.97
C GLY A 29 12.40 -2.22 -14.30
N ARG A 30 11.46 -3.15 -14.46
CA ARG A 30 11.23 -3.85 -15.73
C ARG A 30 10.24 -3.09 -16.62
N TYR A 31 10.55 -2.96 -17.91
CA TYR A 31 9.66 -2.30 -18.89
C TYR A 31 8.35 -3.07 -19.13
N ARG A 32 8.43 -4.41 -19.17
CA ARG A 32 7.27 -5.30 -19.35
C ARG A 32 7.48 -6.61 -18.60
N VAL A 33 6.37 -7.20 -18.15
CA VAL A 33 6.31 -8.48 -17.45
C VAL A 33 5.21 -9.32 -18.09
N GLY A 34 5.50 -10.57 -18.43
CA GLY A 34 4.51 -11.49 -18.97
C GLY A 34 3.55 -12.00 -17.89
N ILE A 35 2.31 -12.30 -18.27
CA ILE A 35 1.29 -12.83 -17.33
C ILE A 35 1.72 -14.14 -16.65
N GLU A 36 2.45 -15.00 -17.37
CA GLU A 36 2.96 -16.26 -16.82
C GLU A 36 4.08 -16.04 -15.80
N GLU A 37 4.86 -14.95 -15.93
CA GLU A 37 5.85 -14.58 -14.92
C GLU A 37 5.18 -14.11 -13.63
N ILE A 38 4.10 -13.32 -13.76
CA ILE A 38 3.29 -12.87 -12.62
C ILE A 38 2.68 -14.09 -11.92
N ARG A 39 2.04 -15.00 -12.68
CA ARG A 39 1.48 -16.25 -12.13
C ARG A 39 2.52 -17.08 -11.39
N SER A 40 3.67 -17.29 -12.02
CA SER A 40 4.74 -18.07 -11.40
C SER A 40 5.27 -17.41 -10.12
N ALA A 41 5.36 -16.07 -10.07
CA ALA A 41 5.76 -15.37 -8.87
C ALA A 41 4.72 -15.48 -7.75
N THR A 42 3.42 -15.47 -8.07
CA THR A 42 2.35 -15.67 -7.07
C THR A 42 2.29 -17.10 -6.55
N GLU A 43 2.58 -18.11 -7.38
CA GLU A 43 2.53 -19.53 -6.98
C GLU A 43 3.74 -19.95 -6.16
N LYS A 44 4.90 -19.31 -6.38
CA LYS A 44 6.16 -19.66 -5.71
C LYS A 44 6.40 -18.93 -4.40
N ARG A 45 5.57 -17.94 -4.05
CA ARG A 45 5.77 -17.09 -2.88
C ARG A 45 4.67 -17.33 -1.86
N ASP A 46 5.08 -17.88 -0.72
CA ASP A 46 4.18 -18.06 0.42
C ASP A 46 3.86 -16.73 1.12
N ILE A 47 4.74 -15.72 0.98
CA ILE A 47 4.65 -14.43 1.65
C ILE A 47 4.94 -13.31 0.65
N LEU A 48 4.06 -12.30 0.62
CA LEU A 48 4.28 -11.02 -0.06
C LEU A 48 4.68 -9.97 0.98
N ILE A 49 5.74 -9.22 0.67
CA ILE A 49 6.27 -8.16 1.53
C ILE A 49 6.09 -6.85 0.78
N TYR A 50 5.41 -5.89 1.40
CA TYR A 50 5.21 -4.56 0.84
C TYR A 50 6.48 -3.72 0.90
N THR A 51 6.52 -2.61 0.16
CA THR A 51 7.65 -1.69 0.08
C THR A 51 7.34 -0.34 0.73
N ASP A 52 8.15 0.67 0.45
CA ASP A 52 7.95 2.04 0.92
C ASP A 52 6.61 2.62 0.46
N ASP A 53 6.03 2.18 -0.66
CA ASP A 53 4.69 2.60 -1.10
C ASP A 53 3.63 2.36 -0.01
N THR A 54 3.51 1.12 0.47
CA THR A 54 2.55 0.79 1.54
C THR A 54 2.99 1.33 2.89
N HIS A 55 4.29 1.33 3.19
CA HIS A 55 4.79 1.83 4.47
C HIS A 55 4.53 3.35 4.63
N MET A 56 4.68 4.12 3.55
CA MET A 56 4.37 5.55 3.53
C MET A 56 2.87 5.83 3.55
N MET A 57 2.07 5.02 2.85
CA MET A 57 0.60 5.08 2.95
C MET A 57 0.13 4.92 4.39
N ILE A 58 0.67 3.94 5.14
CA ILE A 58 0.36 3.76 6.57
C ILE A 58 0.71 5.03 7.36
N GLY A 59 1.87 5.64 7.10
CA GLY A 59 2.27 6.89 7.75
C GLY A 59 1.32 8.06 7.46
N VAL A 60 0.81 8.16 6.23
CA VAL A 60 -0.23 9.15 5.87
C VAL A 60 -1.49 8.91 6.72
N ASP A 61 -1.99 7.67 6.75
CA ASP A 61 -3.22 7.32 7.46
C ASP A 61 -3.09 7.54 8.98
N GLU A 62 -1.95 7.15 9.57
CA GLU A 62 -1.67 7.38 10.98
C GLU A 62 -1.67 8.86 11.35
N SER A 63 -1.07 9.72 10.51
CA SER A 63 -1.09 11.17 10.70
C SER A 63 -2.51 11.73 10.59
N LEU A 64 -3.25 11.35 9.56
CA LEU A 64 -4.64 11.81 9.35
C LEU A 64 -5.56 11.42 10.51
N ILE A 65 -5.44 10.19 11.02
CA ILE A 65 -6.24 9.70 12.14
C ILE A 65 -5.88 10.46 13.42
N ARG A 66 -4.57 10.61 13.71
CA ARG A 66 -4.08 11.27 14.91
C ARG A 66 -4.45 12.75 14.95
N CYS A 67 -4.28 13.46 13.83
CA CYS A 67 -4.57 14.89 13.71
C CYS A 67 -6.05 15.20 13.41
N LYS A 68 -6.87 14.18 13.14
CA LYS A 68 -8.28 14.33 12.73
C LYS A 68 -8.45 15.25 11.51
N GLY A 69 -7.50 15.18 10.58
CA GLY A 69 -7.37 16.11 9.47
C GLY A 69 -5.92 16.15 8.97
N PHE A 70 -5.67 17.03 8.01
CA PHE A 70 -4.33 17.20 7.46
C PHE A 70 -3.49 18.16 8.31
N ASP A 71 -2.34 17.67 8.77
CA ASP A 71 -1.27 18.45 9.40
C ASP A 71 0.05 18.09 8.70
N GLY A 72 0.61 19.05 7.98
CA GLY A 72 1.83 18.81 7.19
C GLY A 72 3.08 18.60 8.03
N GLU A 73 3.16 19.18 9.23
CA GLU A 73 4.32 19.03 10.11
C GLU A 73 4.30 17.63 10.75
N ASP A 74 3.14 17.22 11.30
CA ASP A 74 2.99 15.86 11.86
C ASP A 74 3.21 14.78 10.80
N MET A 75 2.69 14.98 9.58
CA MET A 75 2.87 14.02 8.48
C MET A 75 4.34 13.92 8.06
N ALA A 76 5.05 15.04 7.92
CA ALA A 76 6.47 15.02 7.60
C ALA A 76 7.31 14.31 8.67
N TRP A 77 7.05 14.57 9.96
CA TRP A 77 7.71 13.87 11.05
C TRP A 77 7.37 12.38 11.10
N THR A 78 6.16 11.99 10.70
CA THR A 78 5.78 10.58 10.56
C THR A 78 6.61 9.90 9.48
N PHE A 79 6.79 10.55 8.33
CA PHE A 79 7.62 9.99 7.26
C PHE A 79 9.08 9.82 7.69
N VAL A 80 9.65 10.78 8.42
CA VAL A 80 11.01 10.67 8.97
C VAL A 80 11.15 9.49 9.93
N LYS A 81 10.13 9.16 10.71
CA LYS A 81 10.16 8.01 11.64
C LYS A 81 10.00 6.66 10.95
N ASN A 82 9.37 6.65 9.78
CA ASN A 82 9.13 5.44 9.00
C ASN A 82 10.30 5.10 8.05
N TYR A 83 11.28 6.00 7.90
CA TYR A 83 12.52 5.78 7.15
C TYR A 83 13.57 5.07 8.01
#